data_AF-A0A0E3RIY4-F1
#
_entry.id   AF-A0A0E3RIY4-F1
#
_cell.length_a   1.000
_cell.length_b   1.000
_cell.length_c   1.000
_cell.angle_alpha   90.00
_cell.angle_beta   90.00
_cell.angle_gamma   90.00
#
_symmetry.space_group_name_H-M   'P 1'
#
loop_
_entity.id
_entity.type
_entity.pdbx_description
1 polymer ?
#
loop_
_entity_poly.entity_id
_entity_poly.type
_entity_poly.pdbx_seq_one_letter_code
_entity_poly.pdbx_strand_id
1 'polypeptide(L)'
;MKKLENYIPFSVPDNPSAREKPSGPANPKRFTVPDKPETDNPQKEVVVLGHCLLNPIARVKGAKPVIPIDAKGANVIQLPCPESMYLGIRRREITKDQLDHPAYRRFCREIFTPFADMLEDLAINGVSIRIIGVPKSPSCGVRITSVGGEPGKSKEFHHIHSQEPGVFMEEIMKELERRRVSFEIEDASTQ
;
A
#
# COMPACT_ATOMS: atom_id res chain seq x y z
N MET A 1 -19.30 -19.55 15.43
CA MET A 1 -19.00 -18.66 14.28
C MET A 1 -20.20 -17.73 14.10
N LYS A 2 -20.02 -16.41 14.30
CA LYS A 2 -21.09 -15.45 13.96
C LYS A 2 -21.29 -15.52 12.45
N LYS A 3 -22.52 -15.77 11.99
CA LYS A 3 -22.87 -15.71 10.56
C LYS A 3 -22.50 -14.31 10.07
N LEU A 4 -21.73 -14.23 8.98
CA LEU A 4 -21.66 -12.98 8.24
C LEU A 4 -23.08 -12.68 7.77
N GLU A 5 -23.64 -11.57 8.23
CA GLU A 5 -24.85 -11.02 7.64
C GLU A 5 -24.51 -10.63 6.20
N ASN A 6 -25.19 -11.25 5.24
CA ASN A 6 -24.99 -10.98 3.84
C ASN A 6 -25.29 -9.50 3.57
N TYR A 7 -24.38 -8.83 2.86
CA TYR A 7 -24.58 -7.47 2.37
C TYR A 7 -25.90 -7.39 1.60
N ILE A 8 -26.84 -6.58 2.10
CA ILE A 8 -28.10 -6.29 1.42
C ILE A 8 -27.84 -5.05 0.53
N PRO A 9 -27.92 -5.17 -0.80
CA PRO A 9 -27.80 -4.01 -1.67
C PRO A 9 -28.91 -3.00 -1.33
N PHE A 10 -28.53 -1.72 -1.20
CA PHE A 10 -29.51 -0.64 -1.09
C PHE A 10 -30.31 -0.57 -2.38
N SER A 11 -31.57 -1.02 -2.36
CA SER A 11 -32.49 -0.81 -3.48
C SER A 11 -32.98 0.64 -3.45
N VAL A 12 -32.67 1.39 -4.51
CA VAL A 12 -33.29 2.70 -4.74
C VAL A 12 -34.78 2.43 -5.00
N PRO A 13 -35.71 3.00 -4.22
CA PRO A 13 -37.13 2.77 -4.45
C PRO A 13 -37.53 3.37 -5.80
N ASP A 14 -38.19 2.55 -6.64
CA ASP A 14 -38.86 3.01 -7.86
C ASP A 14 -39.95 4.03 -7.45
N ASN A 15 -39.70 5.32 -7.65
CA ASN A 15 -40.72 6.34 -7.46
C ASN A 15 -41.67 6.32 -8.67
N PRO A 16 -42.97 5.96 -8.51
CA PRO A 16 -43.89 5.86 -9.63
C PRO A 16 -44.42 7.21 -10.14
N SER A 17 -43.97 8.34 -9.58
CA SER A 17 -44.51 9.66 -9.89
C SER A 17 -43.48 10.59 -10.53
N ALA A 18 -43.32 10.49 -11.85
CA ALA A 18 -42.97 11.61 -12.74
C ALA A 18 -42.85 11.13 -14.20
N ARG A 19 -43.98 10.76 -14.83
CA ARG A 19 -44.11 10.88 -16.29
C ARG A 19 -44.80 12.20 -16.59
N GLU A 20 -44.06 13.30 -16.51
CA GLU A 20 -44.43 14.53 -17.21
C GLU A 20 -43.46 14.74 -18.38
N LYS A 21 -44.04 15.04 -19.54
CA LYS A 21 -43.34 15.24 -20.82
C LYS A 21 -42.37 16.42 -20.73
N PRO A 22 -41.25 16.41 -21.49
CA PRO A 22 -40.23 17.45 -21.38
C PRO A 22 -40.73 18.76 -22.02
N SER A 23 -40.74 19.85 -21.25
CA SER A 23 -40.83 21.22 -21.76
C SER A 23 -39.63 22.04 -21.27
N GLY A 24 -38.81 22.50 -22.23
CA GLY A 24 -37.77 23.53 -22.04
C GLY A 24 -36.41 23.05 -21.51
N PRO A 25 -35.31 23.77 -21.82
CA PRO A 25 -33.96 23.36 -21.44
C PRO A 25 -33.72 23.70 -19.96
N ALA A 26 -33.91 22.71 -19.08
CA ALA A 26 -33.50 22.82 -17.69
C ALA A 26 -31.98 22.60 -17.60
N ASN A 27 -31.26 23.71 -17.41
CA ASN A 27 -29.84 23.75 -17.06
C ASN A 27 -29.59 22.78 -15.87
N PRO A 28 -28.73 21.75 -15.99
CA PRO A 28 -28.51 20.82 -14.90
C PRO A 28 -27.86 21.61 -13.76
N LYS A 29 -28.52 21.65 -12.60
CA LYS A 29 -27.99 22.27 -11.39
C LYS A 29 -26.62 21.66 -11.11
N ARG A 30 -25.57 22.43 -11.38
CA ARG A 30 -24.20 22.13 -10.97
C ARG A 30 -24.28 21.91 -9.46
N PHE A 31 -24.03 20.69 -9.01
CA PHE A 31 -23.78 20.43 -7.60
C PHE A 31 -22.49 21.14 -7.25
N THR A 32 -22.59 22.38 -6.79
CA THR A 32 -21.46 23.10 -6.22
C THR A 32 -21.23 22.48 -4.85
N VAL A 33 -20.22 21.61 -4.75
CA VAL A 33 -19.67 21.23 -3.45
C VAL A 33 -19.18 22.53 -2.81
N PRO A 34 -19.66 22.90 -1.60
CA PRO A 34 -19.15 24.09 -0.93
C PRO A 34 -17.65 23.94 -0.76
N ASP A 35 -16.88 24.96 -1.12
CA ASP A 35 -15.45 25.02 -0.79
C ASP A 35 -15.32 24.90 0.73
N LYS A 36 -14.90 23.72 1.18
CA LYS A 36 -14.53 23.52 2.59
C LYS A 36 -13.30 24.40 2.80
N PRO A 37 -13.28 25.27 3.83
CA PRO A 37 -12.10 26.08 4.10
C PRO A 37 -10.90 25.15 4.20
N GLU A 38 -9.88 25.41 3.37
CA GLU A 38 -8.59 24.72 3.47
C GLU A 38 -8.13 24.88 4.91
N THR A 39 -8.17 23.78 5.66
CA THR A 39 -7.59 23.75 6.99
C THR A 39 -6.10 23.97 6.79
N ASP A 40 -5.65 25.14 7.21
CA ASP A 40 -4.28 25.62 7.20
C ASP A 40 -3.40 24.62 7.98
N ASN A 41 -2.95 23.57 7.29
CA ASN A 41 -2.14 22.52 7.86
C ASN A 41 -0.68 22.82 7.51
N PRO A 42 0.20 23.09 8.50
CA PRO A 42 1.50 23.71 8.23
C PRO A 42 2.46 22.91 7.35
N GLN A 43 2.24 21.59 7.18
CA GLN A 43 2.87 20.75 6.15
C GLN A 43 1.90 19.64 5.76
N LYS A 44 1.52 19.56 4.48
CA LYS A 44 0.71 18.46 3.94
C LYS A 44 1.65 17.25 3.77
N GLU A 45 1.85 16.42 4.79
CA GLU A 45 2.59 15.15 4.67
C GLU A 45 1.63 13.96 4.46
N VAL A 46 2.03 13.01 3.64
CA VAL A 46 1.47 11.65 3.57
C VAL A 46 2.51 10.59 3.92
N VAL A 47 2.12 9.64 4.78
CA VAL A 47 2.95 8.50 5.17
C VAL A 47 2.53 7.25 4.41
N VAL A 48 3.42 6.72 3.59
CA VAL A 48 3.23 5.49 2.80
C VAL A 48 3.81 4.32 3.56
N LEU A 49 3.00 3.32 3.90
CA LEU A 49 3.38 2.25 4.82
C LEU A 49 3.32 0.86 4.20
N GLY A 50 4.31 0.03 4.51
CA GLY A 50 4.19 -1.42 4.27
C GLY A 50 2.97 -2.01 4.99
N HIS A 51 2.19 -2.83 4.29
CA HIS A 51 0.89 -3.32 4.75
C HIS A 51 0.86 -3.84 6.20
N CYS A 52 1.87 -4.64 6.58
CA CYS A 52 1.89 -5.30 7.87
C CYS A 52 2.22 -4.38 9.06
N LEU A 53 2.57 -3.12 8.82
CA LEU A 53 2.73 -2.09 9.85
C LEU A 53 1.40 -1.62 10.43
N LEU A 54 0.28 -1.78 9.71
CA LEU A 54 -1.07 -1.57 10.25
C LEU A 54 -1.90 -2.85 10.30
N ASN A 55 -1.47 -3.90 9.58
CA ASN A 55 -2.19 -5.16 9.50
C ASN A 55 -1.27 -6.37 9.78
N PRO A 56 -0.90 -6.64 11.06
CA PRO A 56 0.08 -7.66 11.41
C PRO A 56 -0.27 -9.07 10.95
N ILE A 57 -1.56 -9.39 10.74
CA ILE A 57 -2.01 -10.70 10.26
C ILE A 57 -1.47 -11.03 8.86
N ALA A 58 -1.03 -10.03 8.08
CA ALA A 58 -0.46 -10.21 6.74
C ALA A 58 1.01 -10.67 6.75
N ARG A 59 1.67 -10.69 7.90
CA ARG A 59 3.03 -11.27 8.02
C ARG A 59 2.97 -12.78 7.84
N VAL A 60 4.11 -13.36 7.44
CA VAL A 60 4.33 -14.80 7.55
C VAL A 60 4.13 -15.24 9.00
N LYS A 61 3.46 -16.36 9.20
CA LYS A 61 3.20 -16.92 10.53
C LYS A 61 4.52 -17.24 11.23
N GLY A 62 4.62 -16.92 12.51
CA GLY A 62 5.83 -17.18 13.31
C GLY A 62 6.89 -16.07 13.24
N ALA A 63 6.75 -15.09 12.34
CA ALA A 63 7.64 -13.93 12.35
C ALA A 63 7.48 -13.11 13.63
N LYS A 64 8.59 -12.50 14.09
CA LYS A 64 8.55 -11.56 15.21
C LYS A 64 7.54 -10.44 14.93
N PRO A 65 6.77 -10.01 15.95
CA PRO A 65 5.85 -8.89 15.81
C PRO A 65 6.64 -7.65 15.39
N VAL A 66 6.07 -6.87 14.46
CA VAL A 66 6.48 -5.48 14.29
C VAL A 66 5.49 -4.63 15.05
N ILE A 67 6.01 -3.59 15.71
CA ILE A 67 5.20 -2.61 16.43
C ILE A 67 4.36 -1.90 15.38
N PRO A 68 3.03 -2.00 15.46
CA PRO A 68 2.19 -1.29 14.52
C PRO A 68 2.44 0.22 14.64
N ILE A 69 2.45 0.90 13.50
CA ILE A 69 2.55 2.37 13.51
C ILE A 69 1.21 2.93 13.94
N ASP A 70 1.24 3.89 14.87
CA ASP A 70 0.03 4.65 15.21
C ASP A 70 -0.31 5.60 14.07
N ALA A 71 -1.31 5.24 13.27
CA ALA A 71 -1.81 6.04 12.17
C ALA A 71 -2.78 7.15 12.63
N LYS A 72 -3.07 7.26 13.94
CA LYS A 72 -4.07 8.21 14.44
C LYS A 72 -3.60 9.65 14.20
N GLY A 73 -4.36 10.38 13.40
CA GLY A 73 -4.06 11.78 13.07
C GLY A 73 -3.01 11.96 11.96
N ALA A 74 -2.50 10.87 11.37
CA ALA A 74 -1.63 10.92 10.20
C ALA A 74 -2.42 10.69 8.90
N ASN A 75 -2.00 11.32 7.81
CA ASN A 75 -2.47 10.95 6.48
C ASN A 75 -1.68 9.72 6.03
N VAL A 76 -2.37 8.60 5.79
CA VAL A 76 -1.69 7.33 5.53
C VAL A 76 -2.16 6.68 4.24
N ILE A 77 -1.20 6.24 3.43
CA ILE A 77 -1.41 5.34 2.31
C ILE A 77 -0.83 3.97 2.70
N GLN A 78 -1.70 2.98 2.89
CA GLN A 78 -1.26 1.63 3.16
C GLN A 78 -0.99 0.90 1.83
N LEU A 79 0.26 0.51 1.59
CA LEU A 79 0.62 -0.30 0.42
C LEU A 79 0.07 -1.72 0.54
N PRO A 80 -0.17 -2.42 -0.58
CA PRO A 80 -0.39 -3.85 -0.58
C PRO A 80 0.82 -4.61 -0.03
N CYS A 81 0.58 -5.81 0.52
CA CYS A 81 1.67 -6.74 0.83
C CYS A 81 2.00 -7.56 -0.42
N PRO A 82 3.13 -7.31 -1.11
CA PRO A 82 3.43 -7.99 -2.37
C PRO A 82 3.59 -9.49 -2.17
N GLU A 83 4.20 -9.92 -1.06
CA GLU A 83 4.35 -11.35 -0.73
C GLU A 83 3.00 -12.03 -0.49
N SER A 84 2.08 -11.40 0.24
CA SER A 84 0.77 -11.99 0.52
C SER A 84 -0.11 -12.05 -0.73
N MET A 85 -0.01 -11.07 -1.63
CA MET A 85 -0.73 -11.09 -2.90
C MET A 85 -0.15 -12.12 -3.89
N TYR A 86 1.17 -12.26 -3.93
CA TYR A 86 1.85 -13.14 -4.88
C TYR A 86 1.90 -14.61 -4.43
N LEU A 87 2.22 -14.85 -3.15
CA LEU A 87 2.41 -16.19 -2.59
C LEU A 87 1.24 -16.66 -1.71
N GLY A 88 0.31 -15.76 -1.37
CA GLY A 88 -0.78 -16.03 -0.46
C GLY A 88 -0.41 -15.94 1.03
N ILE A 89 -1.43 -15.97 1.87
CA ILE A 89 -1.27 -15.84 3.33
C ILE A 89 -0.71 -17.10 4.02
N ARG A 90 -0.76 -18.25 3.33
CA ARG A 90 -0.26 -19.54 3.82
C ARG A 90 1.19 -19.83 3.38
N ARG A 91 1.89 -18.83 2.84
CA ARG A 91 3.29 -18.96 2.41
C ARG A 91 4.21 -19.35 3.57
N ARG A 92 5.33 -19.97 3.21
CA ARG A 92 6.49 -20.15 4.12
C ARG A 92 7.37 -18.91 4.10
N GLU A 93 8.43 -18.95 4.91
CA GLU A 93 9.52 -17.99 4.83
C GLU A 93 10.12 -17.98 3.41
N ILE A 94 10.52 -16.79 2.97
CA ILE A 94 11.03 -16.51 1.63
C ILE A 94 12.07 -15.39 1.78
N THR A 95 13.09 -15.38 0.93
CA THR A 95 14.15 -14.37 0.91
C THR A 95 14.10 -13.52 -0.37
N LYS A 96 14.87 -12.43 -0.38
CA LYS A 96 14.96 -11.52 -1.52
C LYS A 96 15.42 -12.27 -2.77
N ASP A 97 16.48 -13.06 -2.69
CA ASP A 97 17.05 -13.83 -3.80
C ASP A 97 16.07 -14.85 -4.41
N GLN A 98 15.12 -15.36 -3.62
CA GLN A 98 14.05 -16.23 -4.12
C GLN A 98 12.92 -15.44 -4.80
N LEU A 99 12.68 -14.19 -4.38
CA LEU A 99 11.70 -13.28 -4.97
C LEU A 99 12.26 -12.44 -6.12
N ASP A 100 13.58 -12.30 -6.22
CA ASP A 100 14.25 -11.46 -7.20
C ASP A 100 14.33 -12.16 -8.56
N HIS A 101 13.16 -12.30 -9.18
CA HIS A 101 13.02 -12.83 -10.52
C HIS A 101 12.09 -11.93 -11.36
N PRO A 102 12.20 -11.98 -12.70
CA PRO A 102 11.51 -11.01 -13.57
C PRO A 102 9.99 -10.96 -13.41
N ALA A 103 9.34 -12.08 -13.08
CA ALA A 103 7.90 -12.13 -12.91
C ALA A 103 7.44 -11.42 -11.63
N TYR A 104 8.16 -11.57 -10.51
CA TYR A 104 7.85 -10.87 -9.28
C TYR A 104 8.12 -9.37 -9.39
N ARG A 105 9.24 -8.97 -10.01
CA ARG A 105 9.51 -7.54 -10.27
C ARG A 105 8.44 -6.88 -11.14
N ARG A 106 7.96 -7.56 -12.20
CA ARG A 106 6.82 -7.08 -13.00
C ARG A 106 5.57 -6.90 -12.14
N PHE A 107 5.25 -7.89 -11.31
CA PHE A 107 4.13 -7.82 -10.37
C PHE A 107 4.26 -6.65 -9.39
N CYS A 108 5.44 -6.42 -8.82
CA CYS A 108 5.73 -5.27 -7.95
C CYS A 108 5.45 -3.93 -8.64
N ARG A 109 5.90 -3.76 -9.89
CA ARG A 109 5.60 -2.53 -10.65
C ARG A 109 4.11 -2.36 -10.91
N GLU A 110 3.42 -3.43 -11.29
CA GLU A 110 1.98 -3.42 -11.59
C GLU A 110 1.17 -2.98 -10.37
N ILE A 111 1.41 -3.58 -9.20
CA ILE A 111 0.65 -3.23 -7.98
C ILE A 111 0.98 -1.84 -7.44
N PHE A 112 2.17 -1.30 -7.75
CA PHE A 112 2.57 0.04 -7.30
C PHE A 112 2.11 1.16 -8.24
N THR A 113 1.92 0.87 -9.52
CA THR A 113 1.52 1.87 -10.54
C THR A 113 0.41 2.83 -10.08
N PRO A 114 -0.75 2.37 -9.56
CA PRO A 114 -1.80 3.29 -9.12
C PRO A 114 -1.41 4.16 -7.93
N PHE A 115 -0.50 3.70 -7.08
CA PHE A 115 0.04 4.50 -5.97
C PHE A 115 1.07 5.50 -6.50
N ALA A 116 1.90 5.12 -7.47
CA ALA A 116 2.84 6.04 -8.10
C ALA A 116 2.11 7.21 -8.78
N ASP A 117 1.00 6.94 -9.49
CA ASP A 117 0.15 7.98 -10.09
C ASP A 117 -0.41 8.94 -9.04
N MET A 118 -0.92 8.39 -7.92
CA MET A 118 -1.43 9.19 -6.80
C MET A 118 -0.33 10.01 -6.11
N LEU A 119 0.83 9.42 -5.86
CA LEU A 119 1.96 10.08 -5.19
C LEU A 119 2.55 11.19 -6.04
N GLU A 120 2.62 11.01 -7.36
CA GLU A 120 3.02 12.06 -8.29
C GLU A 120 2.07 13.26 -8.22
N ASP A 121 0.76 13.03 -8.25
CA ASP A 121 -0.23 14.10 -8.13
C ASP A 121 -0.17 14.81 -6.77
N LEU A 122 -0.04 14.05 -5.67
CA LEU A 122 0.15 14.60 -4.33
C LEU A 122 1.40 15.49 -4.27
N ALA A 123 2.53 15.03 -4.82
CA ALA A 123 3.77 15.79 -4.83
C ALA A 123 3.66 17.10 -5.63
N ILE A 124 2.99 17.07 -6.79
CA ILE A 124 2.73 18.27 -7.61
C ILE A 124 1.89 19.30 -6.84
N ASN A 125 0.99 18.83 -5.95
CA ASN A 125 0.16 19.66 -5.09
C ASN A 125 0.83 20.04 -3.76
N GLY A 126 2.15 19.87 -3.65
CA GLY A 126 2.94 20.32 -2.50
C GLY A 126 2.85 19.41 -1.28
N VAL A 127 2.46 18.15 -1.45
CA VAL A 127 2.40 17.16 -0.37
C VAL A 127 3.77 16.46 -0.22
N SER A 128 4.34 16.44 0.98
CA SER A 128 5.56 15.66 1.27
C SER A 128 5.22 14.18 1.42
N ILE A 129 6.10 13.31 0.90
CA ILE A 129 5.92 11.86 0.91
C ILE A 129 6.98 11.25 1.80
N ARG A 130 6.56 10.50 2.82
CA ARG A 130 7.43 9.69 3.66
C ARG A 130 7.06 8.22 3.55
N ILE A 131 8.01 7.38 3.18
CA ILE A 131 7.81 5.94 2.96
C ILE A 131 8.44 5.17 4.13
N ILE A 132 7.66 4.30 4.78
CA ILE A 132 8.15 3.46 5.87
C ILE A 132 8.06 1.99 5.49
N GLY A 133 9.23 1.37 5.37
CA GLY A 133 9.39 -0.04 5.10
C GLY A 133 9.36 -0.93 6.32
N VAL A 134 9.48 -2.23 6.05
CA VAL A 134 9.46 -3.30 7.05
C VAL A 134 10.86 -3.92 7.07
N PRO A 135 11.69 -3.59 8.07
CA PRO A 135 13.05 -4.10 8.11
C PRO A 135 13.09 -5.63 8.06
N LYS A 136 14.09 -6.14 7.33
CA LYS A 136 14.33 -7.57 7.07
C LYS A 136 13.30 -8.23 6.16
N SER A 137 12.26 -7.53 5.71
CA SER A 137 11.36 -8.08 4.68
C SER A 137 12.11 -8.22 3.35
N PRO A 138 11.97 -9.38 2.67
CA PRO A 138 12.56 -9.60 1.34
C PRO A 138 11.97 -8.67 0.26
N SER A 139 10.80 -8.08 0.53
CA SER A 139 10.12 -7.15 -0.38
C SER A 139 10.12 -5.73 0.13
N CYS A 140 9.75 -5.52 1.39
CA CYS A 140 9.46 -4.21 1.95
C CYS A 140 10.59 -3.63 2.82
N GLY A 141 11.74 -4.29 2.94
CA GLY A 141 12.90 -3.72 3.65
C GLY A 141 13.50 -2.55 2.90
N VAL A 142 13.91 -1.48 3.59
CA VAL A 142 14.51 -0.29 2.97
C VAL A 142 16.03 -0.33 3.04
N ARG A 143 16.58 -0.53 4.25
CA ARG A 143 18.03 -0.57 4.49
C ARG A 143 18.53 -1.99 4.66
N ILE A 144 17.68 -2.88 5.19
CA ILE A 144 18.05 -4.25 5.51
C ILE A 144 16.99 -5.25 5.04
N THR A 145 17.44 -6.34 4.41
CA THR A 145 16.58 -7.39 3.88
C THR A 145 17.14 -8.78 4.19
N SER A 146 16.28 -9.82 4.14
CA SER A 146 16.70 -11.21 4.33
C SER A 146 17.07 -11.86 3.01
N VAL A 147 18.28 -12.43 2.94
CA VAL A 147 18.83 -13.15 1.79
C VAL A 147 19.26 -14.57 2.18
N GLY A 148 19.35 -15.48 1.21
CA GLY A 148 19.72 -16.88 1.38
C GLY A 148 18.51 -17.81 1.40
N GLY A 149 18.56 -18.88 2.20
CA GLY A 149 17.57 -19.95 2.17
C GLY A 149 17.97 -21.05 1.19
N GLU A 150 18.14 -22.27 1.71
CA GLU A 150 18.55 -23.37 0.86
C GLU A 150 17.50 -23.65 -0.24
N PRO A 151 17.91 -23.79 -1.51
CA PRO A 151 16.98 -24.19 -2.55
C PRO A 151 16.48 -25.61 -2.30
N GLY A 152 15.21 -25.85 -2.61
CA GLY A 152 14.58 -27.16 -2.48
C GLY A 152 13.82 -27.36 -1.17
N LYS A 153 13.71 -28.61 -0.71
CA LYS A 153 12.92 -28.97 0.47
C LYS A 153 13.79 -28.87 1.71
N SER A 154 13.48 -27.91 2.58
CA SER A 154 14.07 -27.86 3.92
C SER A 154 13.01 -27.92 5.02
N LYS A 155 13.39 -28.47 6.17
CA LYS A 155 12.62 -28.42 7.42
C LYS A 155 12.83 -27.10 8.15
N GLU A 156 14.04 -26.56 8.07
CA GLU A 156 14.48 -25.33 8.71
C GLU A 156 14.89 -24.32 7.64
N PHE A 157 14.62 -23.04 7.86
CA PHE A 157 14.88 -22.02 6.86
C PHE A 157 16.00 -21.10 7.35
N HIS A 158 17.20 -21.26 6.78
CA HIS A 158 18.35 -20.46 7.15
C HIS A 158 18.50 -19.27 6.22
N HIS A 159 18.49 -18.07 6.79
CA HIS A 159 18.74 -16.84 6.05
C HIS A 159 19.68 -15.93 6.85
N ILE A 160 20.31 -15.01 6.15
CA ILE A 160 21.10 -13.93 6.72
C ILE A 160 20.46 -12.58 6.37
N HIS A 161 20.99 -11.50 6.93
CA HIS A 161 20.55 -10.15 6.58
C HIS A 161 21.61 -9.42 5.76
N SER A 162 21.17 -8.79 4.68
CA SER A 162 21.98 -7.96 3.78
C SER A 162 21.56 -6.50 3.91
N GLN A 163 22.52 -5.57 3.78
CA GLN A 163 22.29 -4.12 3.88
C GLN A 163 21.86 -3.55 2.52
N GLU A 164 20.69 -3.98 2.08
CA GLU A 164 20.10 -3.56 0.81
C GLU A 164 18.56 -3.56 0.90
N PRO A 165 17.87 -2.88 -0.02
CA PRO A 165 16.42 -2.86 -0.05
C PRO A 165 15.85 -4.21 -0.54
N GLY A 166 14.61 -4.49 -0.13
CA GLY A 166 13.82 -5.58 -0.67
C GLY A 166 13.30 -5.27 -2.08
N VAL A 167 12.85 -6.30 -2.80
CA VAL A 167 12.51 -6.20 -4.23
C VAL A 167 11.43 -5.14 -4.49
N PHE A 168 10.42 -5.03 -3.64
CA PHE A 168 9.32 -4.07 -3.84
C PHE A 168 9.79 -2.64 -3.60
N MET A 169 10.61 -2.40 -2.57
CA MET A 169 11.18 -1.07 -2.29
C MET A 169 12.12 -0.61 -3.40
N GLU A 170 12.91 -1.51 -3.99
CA GLU A 170 13.71 -1.16 -5.17
C GLU A 170 12.86 -0.68 -6.34
N GLU A 171 11.76 -1.36 -6.65
CA GLU A 171 10.88 -0.97 -7.75
C GLU A 171 10.13 0.34 -7.44
N ILE A 172 9.76 0.57 -6.17
CA ILE A 172 9.16 1.84 -5.71
C ILE A 172 10.13 3.00 -5.92
N MET A 173 11.37 2.88 -5.41
CA MET A 173 12.38 3.94 -5.52
C MET A 173 12.67 4.27 -6.99
N LYS A 174 12.91 3.26 -7.82
CA LYS A 174 13.14 3.44 -9.27
C LYS A 174 11.97 4.16 -9.94
N GLU A 175 10.74 3.79 -9.61
CA GLU A 175 9.55 4.36 -10.25
C GLU A 175 9.33 5.82 -9.82
N LEU A 176 9.51 6.15 -8.54
CA LEU A 176 9.39 7.53 -8.05
C LEU A 176 10.54 8.42 -8.56
N GLU A 177 11.77 7.93 -8.59
CA GLU A 177 12.92 8.62 -9.18
C GLU A 177 12.70 8.89 -10.68
N ARG A 178 12.19 7.91 -11.43
CA ARG A 178 11.86 8.04 -12.86
C ARG A 178 10.82 9.15 -13.10
N ARG A 179 9.86 9.30 -12.19
CA ARG A 179 8.82 10.36 -12.22
C ARG A 179 9.30 11.68 -11.62
N ARG A 180 10.50 11.73 -11.04
CA ARG A 180 11.04 12.90 -10.30
C ARG A 180 10.16 13.31 -9.12
N VAL A 181 9.56 12.33 -8.45
CA VAL A 181 8.83 12.53 -7.20
C VAL A 181 9.82 12.54 -6.06
N SER A 182 9.83 13.61 -5.25
CA SER A 182 10.65 13.70 -4.04
C SER A 182 10.00 12.91 -2.89
N PHE A 183 10.80 12.12 -2.18
CA PHE A 183 10.32 11.33 -1.04
C PHE A 183 11.42 11.14 0.01
N GLU A 184 11.02 10.95 1.26
CA GLU A 184 11.85 10.41 2.33
C GLU A 184 11.54 8.93 2.51
N ILE A 185 12.53 8.11 2.87
CA ILE A 185 12.33 6.67 3.06
C ILE A 185 13.18 6.11 4.21
N GLU A 186 12.55 5.29 5.06
CA GLU A 186 13.19 4.66 6.22
C GLU A 186 12.57 3.30 6.55
N ASP A 187 13.28 2.49 7.34
CA ASP A 187 12.71 1.27 7.93
C ASP A 187 11.94 1.64 9.20
N ALA A 188 10.82 0.97 9.45
CA ALA A 188 10.13 1.08 10.73
C ALA A 188 11.04 0.70 11.90
N SER A 189 10.99 1.43 13.00
CA SER A 189 11.78 1.14 14.19
C SER A 189 11.53 -0.29 14.70
N THR A 190 12.60 -1.05 14.90
CA THR A 190 12.57 -2.35 15.59
C THR A 190 12.94 -2.17 17.05
N GLN A 191 12.21 -2.81 17.97
CA GLN A 191 12.72 -3.09 19.32
C GLN A 191 13.84 -4.12 19.27
#